data_AF-A0A1M7ZJG1-F1
#
_entry.id   AF-A0A1M7ZJG1-F1
#
_cell.length_a   1.000
_cell.length_b   1.000
_cell.length_c   1.000
_cell.angle_alpha   90.00
_cell.angle_beta   90.00
_cell.angle_gamma   90.00
#
_symmetry.space_group_name_H-M   'P 1'
#
loop_
_entity.id
_entity.type
_entity.pdbx_description
1 polymer ?
#
loop_
_entity_poly.entity_id
_entity_poly.type
_entity_poly.pdbx_seq_one_letter_code
_entity_poly.pdbx_strand_id
1 'polypeptide(L)'
;MTNLNKHTELEKYRDLNLSTLDYLSETIQIATNDFNSSQHFQKLKIEVNESFTKGRLSKLKQWFRNLTEVLRETEDLKFNDFIKERTGHEVNLHERFEKRISKILGQGRIKSENDYRDVVTKVDYLSQKESADQTLIDQLNFLLISFEKKKK
;
A
#
# COMPACT_ATOMS: atom_id res chain seq x y z
N MET A 1 1.15 13.45 30.20
CA MET A 1 0.99 12.23 29.38
C MET A 1 1.45 12.48 27.94
N THR A 2 2.71 12.86 27.71
CA THR A 2 3.11 13.50 26.42
C THR A 2 4.36 12.91 25.78
N ASN A 3 5.36 12.46 26.55
CA ASN A 3 6.61 11.93 26.00
C ASN A 3 6.52 10.48 25.51
N LEU A 4 5.77 9.61 26.21
CA LEU A 4 5.63 8.21 25.84
C LEU A 4 4.92 8.04 24.49
N ASN A 5 3.80 8.76 24.31
CA ASN A 5 3.04 8.75 23.06
C ASN A 5 3.89 9.26 21.88
N LYS A 6 4.65 10.35 22.08
CA LYS A 6 5.57 10.86 21.06
C LYS A 6 6.67 9.86 20.70
N HIS A 7 7.21 9.14 21.67
CA HIS A 7 8.25 8.14 21.41
C HIS A 7 7.70 6.94 20.62
N THR A 8 6.54 6.42 21.01
CA THR A 8 5.85 5.35 20.27
C THR A 8 5.52 5.78 18.84
N GLU A 9 5.07 7.01 18.62
CA GLU A 9 4.87 7.52 17.25
C GLU A 9 6.18 7.64 16.48
N LEU A 10 7.28 8.06 17.12
CA LEU A 10 8.60 8.12 16.49
C LEU A 10 9.07 6.74 16.03
N GLU A 11 8.93 5.72 16.88
CA GLU A 11 9.28 4.33 16.55
C GLU A 11 8.43 3.82 15.39
N LYS A 12 7.10 3.99 15.48
CA LYS A 12 6.19 3.62 14.40
C LYS A 12 6.60 4.23 13.07
N TYR A 13 6.81 5.54 13.01
CA TYR A 13 7.15 6.19 11.74
C TYR A 13 8.58 5.92 11.29
N ARG A 14 9.51 5.59 12.18
CA ARG A 14 10.82 5.04 11.78
C ARG A 14 10.64 3.71 11.06
N ASP A 15 9.91 2.78 11.68
CA ASP A 15 9.74 1.41 11.17
C ASP A 15 8.97 1.41 9.84
N LEU A 16 7.93 2.25 9.74
CA LEU A 16 7.21 2.47 8.49
C LEU A 16 8.14 2.98 7.38
N ASN A 17 8.91 4.04 7.62
CA ASN A 17 9.79 4.60 6.59
C ASN A 17 10.88 3.61 6.16
N LEU A 18 11.53 2.91 7.10
CA LEU A 18 12.56 1.93 6.79
C LEU A 18 11.99 0.77 5.95
N SER A 19 10.83 0.25 6.34
CA SER A 19 10.17 -0.83 5.59
C SER A 19 9.67 -0.37 4.22
N THR A 20 9.18 0.86 4.10
CA THR A 20 8.86 1.42 2.77
C THR A 20 10.09 1.49 1.88
N LEU A 21 11.24 1.89 2.42
CA LEU A 21 12.49 1.94 1.65
C LEU A 21 13.00 0.54 1.28
N ASP A 22 12.80 -0.47 2.13
CA ASP A 22 13.05 -1.88 1.78
C ASP A 22 12.20 -2.28 0.57
N TYR A 23 10.87 -2.08 0.66
CA TYR A 23 9.93 -2.40 -0.42
C TYR A 23 10.28 -1.71 -1.74
N LEU A 24 10.55 -0.40 -1.69
CA LEU A 24 10.93 0.38 -2.88
C LEU A 24 12.26 -0.11 -3.47
N SER A 25 13.20 -0.56 -2.64
CA SER A 25 14.48 -1.10 -3.12
C SER A 25 14.35 -2.47 -3.80
N GLU A 26 13.37 -3.27 -3.40
CA GLU A 26 13.07 -4.56 -4.01
C GLU A 26 12.32 -4.39 -5.35
N THR A 27 11.49 -3.36 -5.45
CA THR A 27 10.64 -3.10 -6.62
C THR A 27 11.28 -2.19 -7.66
N ILE A 28 12.13 -1.24 -7.24
CA ILE A 28 12.79 -0.26 -8.11
C ILE A 28 14.27 -0.56 -8.20
N GLN A 29 14.68 -1.15 -9.32
CA GLN A 29 16.08 -1.46 -9.62
C GLN A 29 16.54 -0.68 -10.84
N ILE A 30 17.08 0.52 -10.59
CA ILE A 30 17.65 1.40 -11.62
C ILE A 30 19.12 1.64 -11.29
N ALA A 31 19.98 1.39 -12.28
CA ALA A 31 21.40 1.70 -12.23
C ALA A 31 21.83 2.34 -13.56
N THR A 32 22.44 3.51 -13.48
CA THR A 32 23.07 4.24 -14.58
C THR A 32 24.48 4.63 -14.15
N ASN A 33 25.26 5.25 -15.05
CA ASN A 33 26.63 5.68 -14.73
C ASN A 33 26.68 6.65 -13.53
N ASP A 34 25.64 7.47 -13.34
CA ASP A 34 25.62 8.53 -12.32
C ASP A 34 24.64 8.23 -11.17
N PHE A 35 23.88 7.14 -11.25
CA PHE A 35 22.84 6.84 -10.26
C PHE A 35 22.73 5.35 -9.97
N ASN A 36 22.67 5.01 -8.68
CA ASN A 36 22.36 3.66 -8.22
C ASN A 36 21.23 3.73 -7.18
N SER A 37 20.07 3.19 -7.54
CA SER A 37 18.87 3.17 -6.69
C SER A 37 19.11 2.49 -5.34
N SER A 38 19.82 1.37 -5.31
CA SER A 38 20.16 0.67 -4.06
C SER A 38 20.98 1.55 -3.12
N GLN A 39 22.04 2.19 -3.62
CA GLN A 39 22.84 3.13 -2.83
C GLN A 39 22.01 4.35 -2.39
N HIS A 40 21.11 4.85 -3.24
CA HIS A 40 20.22 5.95 -2.90
C HIS A 40 19.29 5.58 -1.73
N PHE A 41 18.64 4.41 -1.78
CA PHE A 41 17.77 3.94 -0.70
C PHE A 41 18.54 3.69 0.60
N GLN A 42 19.78 3.19 0.54
CA GLN A 42 20.62 3.05 1.73
C GLN A 42 20.94 4.41 2.38
N LYS A 43 21.22 5.44 1.59
CA LYS A 43 21.42 6.81 2.11
C LYS A 43 20.16 7.33 2.81
N LEU A 44 18.98 7.13 2.20
CA LEU A 44 17.71 7.54 2.82
C LEU A 44 17.46 6.83 4.16
N LYS A 45 17.78 5.54 4.29
CA LYS A 45 17.65 4.80 5.56
C LYS A 45 18.51 5.40 6.68
N ILE A 46 19.74 5.84 6.36
CA ILE A 46 20.61 6.54 7.32
C ILE A 46 19.92 7.82 7.80
N GLU A 47 19.39 8.62 6.89
CA GLU A 47 18.71 9.87 7.25
C GLU A 47 17.41 9.65 8.05
N VAL A 48 16.70 8.52 7.85
CA VAL A 48 15.54 8.11 8.66
C VAL A 48 15.98 7.93 10.10
N ASN A 49 17.04 7.15 10.32
CA ASN A 49 17.58 6.88 11.66
C ASN A 49 18.12 8.12 12.35
N GLU A 50 18.77 9.03 11.60
CA GLU A 50 19.15 10.33 12.14
C GLU A 50 17.94 11.16 12.57
N SER A 51 16.90 11.19 11.76
CA SER A 51 15.69 11.95 12.05
C SER A 51 14.94 11.39 13.27
N PHE A 52 14.92 10.06 13.42
CA PHE A 52 14.43 9.37 14.61
C PHE A 52 15.23 9.74 15.86
N THR A 53 16.56 9.64 15.81
CA THR A 53 17.46 9.96 16.93
C THR A 53 17.29 11.42 17.38
N LYS A 54 17.07 12.33 16.43
CA LYS A 54 16.83 13.76 16.67
C LYS A 54 15.37 14.07 17.07
N GLY A 55 14.50 13.07 17.23
CA GLY A 55 13.10 13.22 17.65
C GLY A 55 12.20 13.96 16.66
N ARG A 56 12.53 13.93 15.36
CA ARG A 56 11.89 14.73 14.29
C ARG A 56 10.64 14.04 13.72
N LEU A 57 9.61 13.89 14.55
CA LEU A 57 8.39 13.15 14.18
C LEU A 57 7.70 13.70 12.92
N SER A 58 7.53 15.02 12.81
CA SER A 58 6.87 15.63 11.65
C SER A 58 7.61 15.32 10.33
N LYS A 59 8.94 15.25 10.37
CA LYS A 59 9.75 14.89 9.20
C LYS A 59 9.52 13.43 8.79
N LEU A 60 9.49 12.51 9.76
CA LEU A 60 9.22 11.09 9.51
C LEU A 60 7.80 10.87 8.96
N LYS A 61 6.79 11.59 9.48
CA LYS A 61 5.41 11.56 8.95
C LYS A 61 5.36 12.04 7.50
N GLN A 62 6.03 13.15 7.19
CA GLN A 62 6.09 13.69 5.83
C GLN A 62 6.79 12.74 4.87
N TRP A 63 7.89 12.12 5.30
CA TRP A 63 8.60 11.14 4.48
C TRP A 63 7.75 9.93 4.14
N PHE A 64 7.04 9.38 5.13
CA PHE A 64 6.16 8.25 4.86
C PHE A 64 5.08 8.63 3.84
N ARG A 65 4.52 9.84 3.94
CA ARG A 65 3.56 10.35 2.95
C ARG A 65 4.16 10.44 1.54
N ASN A 66 5.39 10.92 1.40
CA ASN A 66 6.06 11.09 0.11
C ASN A 66 6.47 9.75 -0.50
N LEU A 67 7.07 8.87 0.30
CA LEU A 67 7.52 7.55 -0.16
C LEU A 67 6.37 6.66 -0.62
N THR A 68 5.17 6.87 -0.07
CA THR A 68 3.96 6.09 -0.40
C THR A 68 3.05 6.75 -1.44
N GLU A 69 3.46 7.88 -2.02
CA GLU A 69 2.65 8.61 -3.00
C GLU A 69 2.40 7.79 -4.26
N VAL A 70 3.47 7.33 -4.91
CA VAL A 70 3.37 6.49 -6.12
C VAL A 70 2.61 5.20 -5.83
N LEU A 71 2.88 4.54 -4.68
CA LEU A 71 2.20 3.31 -4.30
C LEU A 71 0.69 3.51 -4.15
N ARG A 72 0.26 4.67 -3.65
CA ARG A 72 -1.15 5.04 -3.55
C ARG A 72 -1.78 5.29 -4.92
N GLU A 73 -1.06 5.96 -5.81
CA GLU A 73 -1.54 6.30 -7.16
C GLU A 73 -1.62 5.07 -8.07
N THR A 74 -0.68 4.14 -7.94
CA THR A 74 -0.66 2.89 -8.71
C THR A 74 -1.49 1.79 -8.07
N GLU A 75 -2.16 2.08 -6.95
CA GLU A 75 -2.98 1.13 -6.20
C GLU A 75 -2.24 -0.18 -5.89
N ASP A 76 -0.99 -0.08 -5.42
CA ASP A 76 -0.19 -1.24 -5.06
C ASP A 76 -0.67 -1.90 -3.77
N LEU A 77 -1.73 -2.70 -3.87
CA LEU A 77 -2.41 -3.33 -2.74
C LEU A 77 -1.50 -4.25 -1.91
N LYS A 78 -0.41 -4.77 -2.50
CA LYS A 78 0.55 -5.66 -1.83
C LYS A 78 1.36 -4.92 -0.76
N PHE A 79 1.55 -3.62 -0.93
CA PHE A 79 2.33 -2.80 -0.01
C PHE A 79 1.77 -2.81 1.42
N ASN A 80 0.44 -2.74 1.57
CA ASN A 80 -0.19 -2.76 2.90
C ASN A 80 0.12 -4.07 3.66
N ASP A 81 0.08 -5.20 2.96
CA ASP A 81 0.41 -6.51 3.56
C ASP A 81 1.89 -6.54 3.94
N PHE A 82 2.77 -6.15 3.03
CA PHE A 82 4.21 -6.11 3.27
C PHE A 82 4.56 -5.30 4.52
N ILE A 83 4.00 -4.09 4.66
CA ILE A 83 4.27 -3.24 5.82
C ILE A 83 3.74 -3.89 7.11
N LYS A 84 2.55 -4.48 7.07
CA LYS A 84 1.97 -5.14 8.24
C LYS A 84 2.79 -6.35 8.67
N GLU A 85 3.23 -7.18 7.73
CA GLU A 85 4.09 -8.34 7.99
C GLU A 85 5.46 -7.92 8.54
N ARG A 86 6.05 -6.85 7.99
CA ARG A 86 7.39 -6.40 8.36
C ARG A 86 7.45 -5.64 9.68
N THR A 87 6.41 -4.88 10.01
CA THR A 87 6.42 -3.93 11.14
C THR A 87 5.38 -4.24 12.21
N GLY A 88 4.38 -5.07 11.91
CA GLY A 88 3.17 -5.23 12.73
C GLY A 88 2.23 -4.01 12.71
N HIS A 89 2.57 -2.94 11.98
CA HIS A 89 1.72 -1.76 11.87
C HIS A 89 0.73 -1.87 10.73
N GLU A 90 -0.54 -1.63 11.04
CA GLU A 90 -1.55 -1.47 10.01
C GLU A 90 -1.48 -0.06 9.40
N VAL A 91 -1.46 -0.03 8.08
CA VAL A 91 -1.56 1.18 7.27
C VAL A 91 -2.73 1.02 6.30
N ASN A 92 -3.48 2.09 6.10
CA ASN A 92 -4.63 2.08 5.21
C ASN A 92 -4.40 3.02 4.03
N LEU A 93 -3.42 2.70 3.18
CA LEU A 93 -3.08 3.55 2.03
C LEU A 93 -4.14 3.52 0.93
N HIS A 94 -4.88 2.41 0.83
CA HIS A 94 -5.86 2.16 -0.22
C HIS A 94 -7.31 2.27 0.28
N GLU A 95 -7.56 3.00 1.38
CA GLU A 95 -8.90 3.14 1.97
C GLU A 95 -9.94 3.58 0.94
N ARG A 96 -9.56 4.49 0.04
CA ARG A 96 -10.44 4.96 -1.03
C ARG A 96 -10.81 3.85 -2.01
N PHE A 97 -9.85 3.00 -2.38
CA PHE A 97 -10.08 1.84 -3.24
C PHE A 97 -11.02 0.84 -2.55
N GLU A 98 -10.72 0.47 -1.31
CA GLU A 98 -11.56 -0.47 -0.54
C GLU A 98 -13.00 0.05 -0.34
N LYS A 99 -13.18 1.37 -0.16
CA LYS A 99 -14.51 2.00 -0.13
C LYS A 99 -15.24 1.89 -1.46
N ARG A 100 -14.55 2.01 -2.60
CA ARG A 100 -15.16 1.81 -3.92
C ARG A 100 -15.59 0.37 -4.11
N ILE A 101 -14.75 -0.60 -3.77
CA ILE A 101 -15.08 -2.04 -3.81
C ILE A 101 -16.29 -2.35 -2.93
N SER A 102 -16.30 -1.88 -1.69
CA SER A 102 -17.42 -2.07 -0.75
C SER A 102 -18.72 -1.50 -1.30
N LYS A 103 -18.66 -0.32 -1.95
CA LYS A 103 -19.81 0.31 -2.59
C LYS A 103 -20.32 -0.50 -3.79
N ILE A 104 -19.44 -1.09 -4.59
CA ILE A 104 -19.82 -1.93 -5.74
C ILE A 104 -20.49 -3.22 -5.25
N LEU A 105 -19.92 -3.88 -4.24
CA LEU A 105 -20.50 -5.06 -3.60
C LEU A 105 -21.88 -4.78 -3.02
N GLY A 106 -22.02 -3.69 -2.25
CA GLY A 106 -23.31 -3.28 -1.68
C GLY A 106 -24.37 -2.93 -2.71
N GLN A 107 -23.98 -2.55 -3.93
CA GLN A 107 -24.91 -2.32 -5.04
C GLN A 107 -25.29 -3.61 -5.79
N GLY A 108 -24.54 -4.70 -5.60
CA GLY A 108 -24.75 -5.98 -6.28
C GLY A 108 -24.61 -5.92 -7.81
N ARG A 109 -24.00 -4.85 -8.35
CA ARG A 109 -23.78 -4.69 -9.79
C ARG A 109 -22.64 -3.73 -10.11
N ILE A 110 -21.89 -4.05 -11.16
CA ILE A 110 -20.96 -3.13 -11.83
C ILE A 110 -21.78 -2.18 -12.72
N LYS A 111 -21.50 -0.87 -12.65
CA LYS A 111 -22.23 0.16 -13.41
C LYS A 111 -21.39 0.80 -14.52
N SER A 112 -20.08 0.65 -14.48
CA SER A 112 -19.16 1.31 -15.40
C SER A 112 -17.92 0.46 -15.69
N GLU A 113 -17.17 0.82 -16.74
CA GLU A 113 -15.86 0.23 -17.01
C GLU A 113 -14.84 0.47 -15.89
N ASN A 114 -15.00 1.56 -15.13
CA ASN A 114 -14.10 1.86 -14.02
C ASN A 114 -14.39 0.94 -12.84
N ASP A 115 -15.68 0.74 -12.51
CA ASP A 115 -16.10 -0.26 -11.53
C ASP A 115 -15.60 -1.66 -11.93
N TYR A 116 -15.68 -1.99 -13.22
CA TYR A 116 -15.18 -3.26 -13.75
C TYR A 116 -13.67 -3.41 -13.50
N ARG A 117 -12.88 -2.39 -13.86
CA ARG A 117 -11.43 -2.38 -13.63
C ARG A 117 -11.07 -2.50 -12.14
N ASP A 118 -11.73 -1.74 -11.26
CA ASP A 118 -11.54 -1.83 -9.81
C ASP A 118 -11.78 -3.27 -9.31
N VAL A 119 -12.88 -3.91 -9.75
CA VAL A 119 -13.22 -5.28 -9.33
C VAL A 119 -12.20 -6.30 -9.85
N VAL A 120 -11.76 -6.19 -11.11
CA VAL A 120 -10.69 -7.05 -11.66
C VAL A 120 -9.42 -6.91 -10.83
N THR A 121 -8.96 -5.68 -10.57
CA THR A 121 -7.77 -5.42 -9.75
C THR A 121 -7.89 -6.05 -8.37
N LYS A 122 -9.07 -5.98 -7.72
CA LYS A 122 -9.30 -6.62 -6.42
C LYS A 122 -9.23 -8.15 -6.50
N VAL A 123 -9.86 -8.76 -7.51
CA VAL A 123 -9.84 -10.22 -7.71
C VAL A 123 -8.42 -10.71 -7.99
N ASP A 124 -7.68 -10.05 -8.87
CA ASP A 124 -6.31 -10.38 -9.21
C ASP A 124 -5.40 -10.34 -7.97
N TYR A 125 -5.57 -9.30 -7.14
CA TYR A 125 -4.85 -9.18 -5.88
C TYR A 125 -5.22 -10.29 -4.88
N LEU A 126 -6.51 -10.56 -4.67
CA LEU A 126 -6.95 -11.61 -3.74
C LEU A 126 -6.47 -13.00 -4.20
N SER A 127 -6.50 -13.28 -5.50
CA SER A 127 -6.10 -14.58 -6.07
C SER A 127 -4.60 -14.87 -5.92
N GLN A 128 -3.79 -13.85 -5.65
CA GLN A 128 -2.35 -14.00 -5.39
C GLN A 128 -2.05 -14.29 -3.91
N LYS A 129 -3.04 -14.25 -3.01
CA LYS A 129 -2.86 -14.51 -1.58
C LYS A 129 -3.05 -15.99 -1.26
N GLU A 130 -2.17 -16.55 -0.45
CA GLU A 130 -2.23 -17.96 -0.03
C GLU A 130 -3.49 -18.27 0.81
N SER A 131 -3.94 -17.32 1.63
CA SER A 131 -5.15 -17.43 2.46
C SER A 131 -6.23 -16.42 2.04
N ALA A 132 -6.64 -16.47 0.77
CA ALA A 132 -7.64 -15.55 0.24
C ALA A 132 -9.07 -15.87 0.75
N ASP A 133 -9.88 -14.83 0.93
CA ASP A 133 -11.31 -14.98 1.20
C ASP A 133 -12.02 -15.44 -0.09
N GLN A 134 -12.20 -16.75 -0.23
CA GLN A 134 -12.83 -17.35 -1.39
C GLN A 134 -14.28 -16.85 -1.58
N THR A 135 -14.99 -16.56 -0.49
CA THR A 135 -16.37 -16.06 -0.57
C THR A 135 -16.40 -14.69 -1.23
N LEU A 136 -15.47 -13.81 -0.85
CA LEU A 136 -15.33 -12.50 -1.46
C LEU A 136 -14.91 -12.60 -2.94
N ILE A 137 -13.97 -13.49 -3.28
CA ILE A 137 -13.57 -13.73 -4.68
C ILE A 137 -14.78 -14.16 -5.52
N ASP A 138 -15.57 -15.11 -5.03
CA ASP A 138 -16.75 -15.62 -5.75
C ASP A 138 -17.79 -14.54 -5.98
N GLN A 139 -18.03 -13.67 -4.98
CA GLN A 139 -18.92 -12.52 -5.11
C GLN A 139 -18.44 -11.55 -6.19
N LEU A 140 -17.14 -11.21 -6.19
CA LEU A 140 -16.57 -10.30 -7.18
C LEU A 140 -16.61 -10.90 -8.59
N ASN A 141 -16.27 -12.18 -8.74
CA ASN A 141 -16.36 -12.90 -10.02
C ASN A 141 -17.78 -12.94 -10.56
N PHE A 142 -18.78 -13.14 -9.70
CA PHE A 142 -20.18 -13.09 -10.11
C PHE A 142 -20.56 -11.72 -10.70
N LEU A 143 -20.06 -10.63 -10.11
CA LEU A 143 -20.29 -9.28 -10.63
C LEU A 143 -19.68 -9.08 -12.02
N LEU A 144 -18.44 -9.55 -12.22
CA LEU A 144 -17.74 -9.47 -13.50
C LEU A 144 -18.52 -10.20 -14.60
N ILE A 145 -18.85 -11.48 -14.37
CA ILE A 145 -19.62 -12.31 -15.33
C ILE A 145 -20.96 -11.66 -15.67
N SER A 146 -21.66 -11.13 -14.66
CA SER A 146 -22.96 -10.49 -14.84
C SER A 146 -22.87 -9.21 -15.68
N PHE A 147 -21.77 -8.47 -15.58
CA PHE A 147 -21.53 -7.26 -16.38
C PHE A 147 -21.19 -7.59 -17.83
N GLU A 148 -20.31 -8.57 -18.06
CA GLU A 148 -19.94 -9.02 -19.41
C GLU A 148 -21.14 -9.58 -20.18
N LYS A 149 -22.01 -10.35 -19.53
CA LYS A 149 -23.24 -10.88 -20.14
C LYS A 149 -24.21 -9.80 -20.61
N LYS A 150 -24.19 -8.61 -20.01
CA LYS A 150 -25.03 -7.46 -20.42
C LYS A 150 -24.45 -6.67 -21.59
N LYS A 151 -23.16 -6.82 -21.87
CA LYS A 151 -22.50 -6.18 -23.01
C LYS A 151 -22.66 -6.97 -24.31
N LYS A 152 -22.90 -8.28 -24.20
CA LYS A 152 -23.22 -9.16 -25.33
C LYS A 152 -24.69 -9.02 -25.69
#